data_AF-L1NCT3-F1
#
_entry.id   AF-L1NCT3-F1
#
_cell.length_a   1.000
_cell.length_b   1.000
_cell.length_c   1.000
_cell.angle_alpha   90.00
_cell.angle_beta   90.00
_cell.angle_gamma   90.00
#
_symmetry.space_group_name_H-M   'P 1'
#
loop_
_entity.id
_entity.type
_entity.pdbx_description
1 polymer ?
#
loop_
_entity_poly.entity_id
_entity_poly.type
_entity_poly.pdbx_seq_one_letter_code
_entity_poly.pdbx_strand_id
1 'polypeptide(L)'
;MGISLLFGYSPSQFVVTGHYTFTSGVFPVWFLLILAPVLEELAWHGYGTDSLRARMNLFNTSMLFAAYWAVWHFPLAGIKGYYHANVVQEGWIYSLNFIVSIFPFVILMNWLYYKTNRNILVAVVFHIAAGYFNEIFATHPDSKCIQTLLLLILSIVIVLKDRQFFFSRALT
;
A
#
# COMPACT_ATOMS: atom_id res chain seq x y z
N MET A 1 -0.58 13.89 -2.81
CA MET A 1 -1.80 14.70 -2.98
C MET A 1 -1.48 16.18 -3.24
N GLY A 2 -0.73 16.91 -2.38
CA GLY A 2 -0.39 18.33 -2.62
C GLY A 2 0.17 18.69 -4.01
N ILE A 3 0.97 17.79 -4.60
CA ILE A 3 1.58 17.98 -5.91
C ILE A 3 0.54 18.03 -7.05
N SER A 4 -0.65 17.43 -6.89
CA SER A 4 -1.70 17.50 -7.91
C SER A 4 -2.19 18.93 -8.16
N LEU A 5 -2.06 19.84 -7.19
CA LEU A 5 -2.39 21.26 -7.38
C LEU A 5 -1.58 21.90 -8.53
N LEU A 6 -0.33 21.47 -8.72
CA LEU A 6 0.53 21.96 -9.81
C LEU A 6 0.04 21.52 -11.20
N PHE A 7 -0.84 20.51 -11.25
CA PHE A 7 -1.47 20.00 -12.46
C PHE A 7 -2.91 20.50 -12.64
N GLY A 8 -3.34 21.48 -11.83
CA GLY A 8 -4.66 22.13 -11.97
C GLY A 8 -5.80 21.46 -11.21
N TYR A 9 -5.53 20.47 -10.35
CA TYR A 9 -6.56 19.87 -9.51
C TYR A 9 -6.99 20.80 -8.37
N SER A 10 -8.26 20.72 -7.95
CA SER A 10 -8.84 21.60 -6.94
C SER A 10 -8.31 21.32 -5.52
N PRO A 11 -8.05 22.34 -4.69
CA PRO A 11 -7.77 22.18 -3.25
C PRO A 11 -8.91 21.55 -2.45
N SER A 12 -10.14 21.49 -2.98
CA SER A 12 -11.27 20.82 -2.33
C SER A 12 -11.02 19.33 -2.08
N GLN A 13 -10.02 18.73 -2.74
CA GLN A 13 -9.60 17.33 -2.51
C GLN A 13 -8.99 17.09 -1.12
N PHE A 14 -8.54 18.13 -0.41
CA PHE A 14 -7.93 18.01 0.92
C PHE A 14 -8.92 18.14 2.07
N VAL A 15 -10.21 18.31 1.76
CA VAL A 15 -11.26 18.38 2.78
C VAL A 15 -11.39 17.00 3.41
N VAL A 16 -11.35 16.97 4.75
CA VAL A 16 -11.75 15.80 5.54
C VAL A 16 -13.25 15.63 5.34
N THR A 17 -13.63 14.63 4.55
CA THR A 17 -15.02 14.42 4.10
C THR A 17 -15.95 14.07 5.25
N GLY A 18 -15.43 13.45 6.30
CA GLY A 18 -16.23 12.85 7.37
C GLY A 18 -16.99 11.58 6.95
N HIS A 19 -16.81 11.14 5.69
CA HIS A 19 -17.41 9.93 5.12
C HIS A 19 -16.41 9.19 4.24
N TYR A 20 -16.43 7.86 4.28
CA TYR A 20 -15.49 7.01 3.55
C TYR A 20 -16.02 6.63 2.16
N THR A 21 -15.13 6.28 1.23
CA THR A 21 -15.52 6.02 -0.18
C THR A 21 -16.18 4.65 -0.39
N PHE A 22 -16.11 3.76 0.60
CA PHE A 22 -16.67 2.42 0.56
C PHE A 22 -17.46 2.10 1.83
N THR A 23 -18.23 1.02 1.80
CA THR A 23 -18.96 0.51 2.96
C THR A 23 -18.66 -0.97 3.17
N SER A 24 -18.66 -1.39 4.42
CA SER A 24 -18.40 -2.76 4.85
C SER A 24 -19.64 -3.50 5.32
N GLY A 25 -20.80 -2.83 5.37
CA GLY A 25 -22.10 -3.39 5.77
C GLY A 25 -22.25 -3.77 7.24
N VAL A 26 -21.19 -4.27 7.89
CA VAL A 26 -21.23 -4.84 9.25
C VAL A 26 -20.53 -3.95 10.28
N PHE A 27 -19.31 -3.50 9.99
CA PHE A 27 -18.51 -2.66 10.90
C PHE A 27 -18.31 -1.26 10.34
N PRO A 28 -18.05 -0.23 11.17
CA PRO A 28 -17.62 1.08 10.69
C PRO A 28 -16.32 1.01 9.88
N VAL A 29 -16.22 1.79 8.81
CA VAL A 29 -15.06 1.74 7.91
C VAL A 29 -13.76 2.12 8.60
N TRP A 30 -13.78 3.12 9.49
CA TRP A 30 -12.60 3.52 10.28
C TRP A 30 -12.03 2.37 11.11
N PHE A 31 -12.91 1.50 11.63
CA PHE A 31 -12.52 0.35 12.43
C PHE A 31 -11.84 -0.70 11.56
N LEU A 32 -12.35 -0.95 10.35
CA LEU A 32 -11.73 -1.89 9.40
C LEU A 32 -10.43 -1.38 8.81
N LEU A 33 -10.31 -0.07 8.57
CA LEU A 33 -9.06 0.57 8.14
C LEU A 33 -7.94 0.45 9.19
N ILE A 34 -8.27 0.09 10.43
CA ILE A 34 -7.29 -0.20 11.49
C ILE A 34 -7.13 -1.71 11.66
N LEU A 35 -8.23 -2.44 11.84
CA LEU A 35 -8.21 -3.87 12.14
C LEU A 35 -7.64 -4.70 10.99
N ALA A 36 -8.00 -4.40 9.74
CA ALA A 36 -7.53 -5.20 8.61
C ALA A 36 -6.01 -5.10 8.45
N PRO A 37 -5.37 -3.91 8.42
CA PRO A 37 -3.92 -3.81 8.44
C PRO A 37 -3.26 -4.49 9.65
N VAL A 38 -3.85 -4.41 10.85
CA VAL A 38 -3.30 -5.10 12.04
C VAL A 38 -3.24 -6.62 11.79
N LEU A 39 -4.34 -7.22 11.33
CA LEU A 39 -4.41 -8.66 11.07
C LEU A 39 -3.50 -9.08 9.92
N GLU A 40 -3.51 -8.30 8.83
CA GLU A 40 -2.66 -8.53 7.67
C GLU A 40 -1.17 -8.49 8.06
N GLU A 41 -0.71 -7.42 8.70
CA GLU A 41 0.70 -7.27 9.02
C GLU A 41 1.18 -8.28 10.07
N LEU A 42 0.32 -8.70 11.01
CA LEU A 42 0.64 -9.80 11.92
C LEU A 42 0.90 -11.12 11.18
N ALA A 43 0.10 -11.43 10.15
CA ALA A 43 0.30 -12.65 9.35
C ALA A 43 1.49 -12.52 8.39
N TRP A 44 1.56 -11.40 7.67
CA TRP A 44 2.56 -11.16 6.63
C TRP A 44 3.95 -10.97 7.21
N HIS A 45 4.13 -10.16 8.25
CA HIS A 45 5.43 -9.95 8.86
C HIS A 45 5.75 -10.96 9.97
N GLY A 46 4.75 -11.63 10.54
CA GLY A 46 4.97 -12.73 11.48
C GLY A 46 5.52 -14.00 10.83
N TYR A 47 5.12 -14.30 9.59
CA TYR A 47 5.59 -15.51 8.89
C TYR A 47 5.82 -15.31 7.38
N GLY A 48 4.89 -14.66 6.67
CA GLY A 48 4.90 -14.57 5.20
C GLY A 48 6.21 -14.04 4.61
N THR A 49 6.53 -12.77 4.86
CA THR A 49 7.71 -12.06 4.35
C THR A 49 9.01 -12.72 4.83
N ASP A 50 9.10 -13.09 6.11
CA ASP A 50 10.29 -13.71 6.68
C ASP A 50 10.58 -15.09 6.07
N SER A 51 9.55 -15.88 5.77
CA SER A 51 9.69 -17.18 5.09
C SER A 51 10.26 -17.05 3.68
N LEU A 52 9.88 -16.00 2.93
CA LEU A 52 10.43 -15.69 1.62
C LEU A 52 11.86 -15.17 1.74
N ARG A 53 12.10 -14.25 2.68
CA ARG A 53 13.44 -13.66 2.94
C ARG A 53 14.47 -14.69 3.35
N ALA A 54 14.07 -15.77 4.02
CA ALA A 54 14.96 -16.89 4.36
C ALA A 54 15.57 -17.57 3.12
N ARG A 55 14.93 -17.45 1.94
CA ARG A 55 15.37 -18.10 0.69
C ARG A 55 15.82 -17.11 -0.39
N MET A 56 15.46 -15.83 -0.24
CA MET A 56 15.59 -14.80 -1.27
C MET A 56 16.25 -13.53 -0.72
N ASN A 57 16.74 -12.67 -1.61
CA ASN A 57 17.11 -11.31 -1.21
C ASN A 57 15.87 -10.45 -0.94
N LEU A 58 16.01 -9.35 -0.20
CA LEU A 58 14.87 -8.51 0.20
C LEU A 58 14.10 -7.95 -0.99
N PHE A 59 14.80 -7.60 -2.06
CA PHE A 59 14.16 -7.13 -3.30
C PHE A 59 13.23 -8.20 -3.88
N ASN A 60 13.75 -9.41 -4.11
CA ASN A 60 12.96 -10.50 -4.68
C ASN A 60 11.81 -10.94 -3.74
N THR A 61 12.05 -10.94 -2.42
CA THR A 61 11.00 -11.15 -1.41
C THR A 61 9.87 -10.14 -1.59
N SER A 62 10.22 -8.85 -1.70
CA SER A 62 9.25 -7.76 -1.83
C SER A 62 8.48 -7.85 -3.15
N MET A 63 9.15 -8.14 -4.26
CA MET A 63 8.51 -8.27 -5.57
C MET A 63 7.54 -9.46 -5.63
N LEU A 64 7.94 -10.62 -5.12
CA LEU A 64 7.09 -11.81 -5.09
C LEU A 64 5.90 -11.61 -4.15
N PHE A 65 6.14 -11.05 -2.97
CA PHE A 65 5.08 -10.76 -2.01
C PHE A 65 4.10 -9.72 -2.56
N ALA A 66 4.56 -8.65 -3.21
CA ALA A 66 3.71 -7.66 -3.86
C ALA A 66 2.80 -8.28 -4.93
N ALA A 67 3.34 -9.18 -5.77
CA ALA A 67 2.55 -9.89 -6.76
C ALA A 67 1.48 -10.79 -6.12
N TYR A 68 1.86 -11.56 -5.08
CA TYR A 68 0.92 -12.37 -4.33
C TYR A 68 -0.17 -11.53 -3.67
N TRP A 69 0.21 -10.43 -3.03
CA TRP A 69 -0.73 -9.54 -2.33
C TRP A 69 -1.67 -8.82 -3.30
N ALA A 70 -1.22 -8.47 -4.51
CA ALA A 70 -2.10 -7.98 -5.58
C ALA A 70 -3.17 -9.01 -5.99
N VAL A 71 -2.78 -10.29 -6.10
CA VAL A 71 -3.74 -11.38 -6.37
C VAL A 71 -4.68 -11.60 -5.20
N TRP A 72 -4.19 -11.49 -3.95
CA TRP A 72 -5.01 -11.61 -2.74
C TRP A 72 -6.15 -10.58 -2.68
N HIS A 73 -5.94 -9.38 -3.23
CA HIS A 73 -6.97 -8.34 -3.32
C HIS A 73 -7.99 -8.57 -4.46
N PHE A 74 -7.69 -9.43 -5.44
CA PHE A 74 -8.53 -9.61 -6.62
C PHE A 74 -9.99 -9.99 -6.32
N PRO A 75 -10.31 -10.89 -5.37
CA PRO A 75 -11.70 -11.22 -5.04
C PRO A 75 -12.53 -10.03 -4.56
N LEU A 76 -11.90 -9.03 -3.93
CA LEU A 76 -12.58 -7.84 -3.41
C LEU A 76 -13.16 -6.96 -4.53
N ALA A 77 -12.62 -7.07 -5.76
CA ALA A 77 -13.14 -6.36 -6.92
C ALA A 77 -14.56 -6.81 -7.32
N GLY A 78 -14.96 -8.03 -6.93
CA GLY A 78 -16.29 -8.57 -7.20
C GLY A 78 -17.35 -8.21 -6.15
N ILE A 79 -16.96 -7.60 -5.01
CA ILE A 79 -17.86 -7.34 -3.88
C ILE A 79 -18.42 -5.92 -4.00
N LYS A 80 -19.73 -5.81 -4.30
CA LYS A 80 -20.39 -4.51 -4.47
C LYS A 80 -20.27 -3.65 -3.20
N GLY A 81 -19.84 -2.40 -3.37
CA GLY A 81 -19.69 -1.43 -2.28
C GLY A 81 -18.30 -1.41 -1.62
N TYR A 82 -17.39 -2.32 -2.01
CA TYR A 82 -16.00 -2.31 -1.56
C TYR A 82 -15.15 -1.40 -2.45
N TYR A 83 -14.05 -0.89 -1.88
CA TYR A 83 -13.10 -0.02 -2.57
C TYR A 83 -12.68 -0.54 -3.95
N HIS A 84 -12.30 -1.81 -4.04
CA HIS A 84 -11.82 -2.43 -5.27
C HIS A 84 -12.89 -2.47 -6.37
N ALA A 85 -14.16 -2.70 -6.00
CA ALA A 85 -15.26 -2.67 -6.95
C ALA A 85 -15.50 -1.24 -7.47
N ASN A 86 -15.35 -0.22 -6.61
CA ASN A 86 -15.44 1.19 -7.02
C ASN A 86 -14.31 1.56 -7.98
N VAL A 87 -13.06 1.16 -7.69
CA VAL A 87 -11.91 1.40 -8.58
C VAL A 87 -12.08 0.75 -9.96
N VAL A 88 -12.68 -0.45 -10.01
CA VAL A 88 -13.01 -1.10 -11.30
C VAL A 88 -14.05 -0.28 -12.08
N GLN A 89 -15.04 0.30 -11.40
CA GLN A 89 -16.02 1.19 -12.02
C GLN A 89 -15.43 2.52 -12.49
N GLU A 90 -14.42 3.04 -11.79
CA GLU A 90 -13.73 4.27 -12.19
C GLU A 90 -12.93 4.10 -13.50
N GLY A 91 -12.42 2.88 -13.76
CA GLY A 91 -11.81 2.54 -15.04
C GLY A 91 -10.57 1.64 -14.94
N TRP A 92 -10.18 1.09 -16.10
CA TRP A 92 -9.08 0.12 -16.18
C TRP A 92 -7.72 0.70 -15.77
N ILE A 93 -7.47 1.99 -16.04
CA ILE A 93 -6.23 2.68 -15.66
C ILE A 93 -6.07 2.72 -14.14
N TYR A 94 -7.14 3.01 -13.40
CA TYR A 94 -7.10 3.10 -11.95
C TYR A 94 -7.00 1.72 -11.28
N SER A 95 -7.62 0.71 -11.88
CA SER A 95 -7.43 -0.68 -11.49
C SER A 95 -5.97 -1.13 -11.67
N LEU A 96 -5.36 -0.79 -12.80
CA LEU A 96 -3.95 -1.04 -13.04
C LEU A 96 -3.07 -0.24 -12.06
N ASN A 97 -3.40 1.04 -11.81
CA ASN A 97 -2.68 1.86 -10.85
C ASN A 97 -2.69 1.26 -9.44
N PHE A 98 -3.83 0.71 -8.99
CA PHE A 98 -3.90 0.02 -7.71
C PHE A 98 -2.89 -1.15 -7.64
N ILE A 99 -2.90 -2.02 -8.65
CA ILE A 99 -1.95 -3.14 -8.73
C ILE A 99 -0.50 -2.65 -8.72
N VAL A 100 -0.18 -1.62 -9.51
CA VAL A 100 1.16 -1.05 -9.57
C VAL A 100 1.57 -0.42 -8.24
N SER A 101 0.64 0.25 -7.54
CA SER A 101 0.90 0.93 -6.27
C SER A 101 1.31 -0.01 -5.13
N ILE A 102 0.91 -1.28 -5.20
CA ILE A 102 1.29 -2.30 -4.22
C ILE A 102 2.81 -2.54 -4.21
N PHE A 103 3.47 -2.51 -5.37
CA PHE A 103 4.91 -2.79 -5.46
C PHE A 103 5.78 -1.81 -4.67
N PRO A 104 5.74 -0.47 -4.92
CA PRO A 104 6.53 0.46 -4.14
C PRO A 104 6.09 0.47 -2.67
N PHE A 105 4.80 0.26 -2.37
CA PHE A 105 4.32 0.16 -0.99
C PHE A 105 4.98 -0.99 -0.22
N VAL A 106 4.97 -2.20 -0.78
CA VAL A 106 5.60 -3.38 -0.16
C VAL A 106 7.13 -3.21 -0.04
N ILE A 107 7.79 -2.64 -1.04
CA ILE A 107 9.24 -2.36 -0.96
C ILE A 107 9.56 -1.44 0.22
N LEU A 108 8.82 -0.34 0.37
CA LEU A 108 9.04 0.63 1.45
C LEU A 108 8.70 0.04 2.82
N MET A 109 7.59 -0.68 2.92
CA MET A 109 7.16 -1.33 4.15
C MET A 109 8.16 -2.37 4.63
N ASN A 110 8.58 -3.29 3.75
CA ASN A 110 9.58 -4.31 4.11
C ASN A 110 10.93 -3.67 4.45
N TRP A 111 11.33 -2.61 3.74
CA TRP A 111 12.54 -1.86 4.07
C TRP A 111 12.47 -1.26 5.48
N LEU A 112 11.37 -0.58 5.83
CA LEU A 112 11.16 -0.05 7.18
C LEU A 112 11.15 -1.15 8.25
N TYR A 113 10.43 -2.24 7.99
CA TYR A 113 10.34 -3.39 8.89
C TYR A 113 11.73 -3.94 9.22
N TYR A 114 12.56 -4.25 8.22
CA TYR A 114 13.91 -4.78 8.49
C TYR A 114 14.87 -3.73 9.06
N LYS A 115 14.75 -2.45 8.67
CA LYS A 115 15.55 -1.36 9.27
C LYS A 115 15.22 -1.10 10.74
N THR A 116 14.03 -1.49 11.18
CA THR A 116 13.58 -1.35 12.56
C THR A 116 13.69 -2.65 13.35
N ASN A 117 14.64 -3.53 12.99
CA ASN A 117 14.88 -4.82 13.63
C ASN A 117 13.63 -5.72 13.64
N ARG A 118 12.91 -5.77 12.52
CA ARG A 118 11.71 -6.59 12.34
C ARG A 118 10.57 -6.21 13.29
N ASN A 119 10.40 -4.91 13.53
CA ASN A 119 9.30 -4.42 14.35
C ASN A 119 7.98 -4.39 13.55
N ILE A 120 7.10 -5.36 13.83
CA ILE A 120 5.79 -5.48 13.17
C ILE A 120 4.92 -4.24 13.37
N LEU A 121 5.03 -3.55 14.51
CA LEU A 121 4.23 -2.35 14.77
C LEU A 121 4.55 -1.23 13.78
N VAL A 122 5.78 -1.15 13.28
CA VAL A 122 6.16 -0.17 12.26
C VAL A 122 5.45 -0.46 10.94
N ALA A 123 5.37 -1.73 10.53
CA ALA A 123 4.62 -2.15 9.35
C ALA A 123 3.11 -1.87 9.52
N VAL A 124 2.54 -2.21 10.67
CA VAL A 124 1.13 -1.93 11.01
C VAL A 124 0.83 -0.44 10.90
N VAL A 125 1.62 0.42 11.55
CA VAL A 125 1.39 1.88 11.53
C VAL A 125 1.57 2.44 10.12
N PHE A 126 2.54 1.96 9.36
CA PHE A 126 2.75 2.37 7.98
C PHE A 126 1.55 2.01 7.09
N HIS A 127 1.01 0.80 7.23
CA HIS A 127 -0.14 0.34 6.47
C HIS A 127 -1.43 1.08 6.88
N ILE A 128 -1.69 1.24 8.17
CA ILE A 128 -2.83 2.04 8.65
C ILE A 128 -2.73 3.47 8.10
N ALA A 129 -1.57 4.12 8.21
CA ALA A 129 -1.41 5.49 7.71
C ALA A 129 -1.72 5.57 6.21
N ALA A 130 -1.20 4.66 5.40
CA ALA A 130 -1.46 4.66 3.96
C ALA A 130 -2.94 4.46 3.63
N GLY A 131 -3.60 3.47 4.24
CA GLY A 131 -5.02 3.21 4.02
C GLY A 131 -5.92 4.35 4.51
N TYR A 132 -5.67 4.83 5.73
CA TYR A 132 -6.49 5.85 6.37
C TYR A 132 -6.39 7.21 5.67
N PHE A 133 -5.18 7.66 5.32
CA PHE A 133 -5.01 8.93 4.61
C PHE A 133 -5.48 8.87 3.15
N ASN A 134 -5.45 7.71 2.50
CA ASN A 134 -6.02 7.57 1.17
C ASN A 134 -7.55 7.66 1.15
N GLU A 135 -8.20 7.37 2.28
CA GLU A 135 -9.66 7.30 2.39
C GLU A 135 -10.30 8.52 3.07
N ILE A 136 -9.60 9.20 3.99
CA ILE A 136 -10.14 10.37 4.69
C ILE A 136 -10.28 11.62 3.80
N PHE A 137 -9.51 11.67 2.71
CA PHE A 137 -9.50 12.77 1.75
C PHE A 137 -10.29 12.41 0.49
N ALA A 138 -11.11 13.35 -0.01
CA ALA A 138 -11.84 13.23 -1.28
C ALA A 138 -10.92 13.39 -2.49
N THR A 139 -9.95 12.50 -2.63
CA THR A 139 -8.93 12.65 -3.66
C THR A 139 -9.36 12.12 -5.00
N HIS A 140 -9.05 12.92 -6.03
CA HIS A 140 -9.25 12.53 -7.41
C HIS A 140 -8.42 11.27 -7.74
N PRO A 141 -8.94 10.30 -8.50
CA PRO A 141 -8.19 9.09 -8.88
C PRO A 141 -6.80 9.38 -9.47
N ASP A 142 -6.67 10.41 -10.30
CA ASP A 142 -5.37 10.85 -10.84
C ASP A 142 -4.37 11.29 -9.76
N SER A 143 -4.84 11.83 -8.64
CA SER A 143 -3.96 12.17 -7.51
C SER A 143 -3.36 10.92 -6.87
N LYS A 144 -4.07 9.78 -6.92
CA LYS A 144 -3.53 8.47 -6.52
C LYS A 144 -2.50 7.96 -7.53
N CYS A 145 -2.68 8.21 -8.84
CA CYS A 145 -1.66 7.92 -9.84
C CYS A 145 -0.36 8.72 -9.62
N ILE A 146 -0.47 10.02 -9.32
CA ILE A 146 0.68 10.86 -8.95
C ILE A 146 1.36 10.32 -7.69
N GLN A 147 0.59 9.92 -6.68
CA GLN A 147 1.13 9.30 -5.46
C GLN A 147 1.89 8.01 -5.76
N THR A 148 1.35 7.10 -6.60
CA THR A 148 2.04 5.90 -7.04
C THR A 148 3.38 6.21 -7.69
N LEU A 149 3.42 7.20 -8.59
CA LEU A 149 4.66 7.62 -9.25
C LEU A 149 5.70 8.14 -8.24
N LEU A 150 5.28 8.96 -7.27
CA LEU A 150 6.18 9.47 -6.24
C LEU A 150 6.72 8.36 -5.34
N LEU A 151 5.86 7.41 -4.94
CA LEU A 151 6.28 6.24 -4.16
C LEU A 151 7.22 5.34 -4.95
N LEU A 152 7.00 5.19 -6.26
CA LEU A 152 7.89 4.45 -7.15
C LEU A 152 9.26 5.12 -7.26
N ILE A 153 9.31 6.44 -7.43
CA ILE A 153 10.58 7.19 -7.45
C ILE A 153 11.31 7.02 -6.11
N LEU A 154 10.60 7.17 -4.99
CA LEU A 154 11.16 7.01 -3.65
C LEU A 154 11.71 5.59 -3.43
N SER A 155 10.94 4.57 -3.82
CA SER A 155 11.36 3.17 -3.67
C SER A 155 12.59 2.86 -4.53
N ILE A 156 12.65 3.35 -5.76
CA ILE A 156 13.83 3.23 -6.63
C ILE A 156 15.04 3.90 -5.98
N VAL A 157 14.90 5.13 -5.49
CA VAL A 157 16.01 5.87 -4.83
C VAL A 157 16.51 5.10 -3.60
N ILE A 158 15.60 4.56 -2.78
CA ILE A 158 15.96 3.76 -1.59
C ILE A 158 16.65 2.46 -1.98
N VAL A 159 16.14 1.73 -2.97
CA VAL A 159 16.76 0.49 -3.47
C VAL A 159 18.16 0.74 -4.04
N LEU A 160 18.36 1.87 -4.73
CA LEU A 160 19.67 2.26 -5.25
C LEU A 160 20.64 2.66 -4.14
N LYS A 161 20.18 3.41 -3.12
CA LYS A 161 21.02 3.83 -1.98
C LYS A 161 21.41 2.65 -1.08
N ASP A 162 20.45 1.79 -0.77
CA ASP A 162 20.61 0.63 0.11
C ASP A 162 20.80 -0.68 -0.69
N ARG A 163 21.44 -0.61 -1.85
CA ARG A 163 21.55 -1.73 -2.80
C ARG A 163 22.07 -3.01 -2.14
N GLN A 164 23.13 -2.91 -1.33
CA GLN A 164 23.67 -4.10 -0.66
C GLN A 164 22.65 -4.76 0.26
N PHE A 165 21.86 -3.96 0.99
CA PHE A 165 20.82 -4.45 1.89
C PHE A 165 19.70 -5.17 1.11
N PHE A 166 19.29 -4.61 -0.03
CA PHE A 166 18.23 -5.19 -0.85
C PHE A 166 18.62 -6.48 -1.57
N PHE A 167 19.85 -6.55 -2.08
CA PHE A 167 20.29 -7.64 -2.96
C PHE A 167 21.15 -8.70 -2.23
N SER A 168 21.62 -8.44 -1.01
CA SER A 168 22.30 -9.44 -0.18
C SER A 168 21.33 -10.50 0.36
N ARG A 169 21.79 -11.75 0.37
CA ARG A 169 21.08 -12.88 1.00
C ARG A 169 21.36 -13.00 2.50
N ALA A 170 22.39 -12.34 3.01
CA ALA A 170 22.68 -12.38 4.44
C ALA A 170 21.53 -11.73 5.22
N LEU A 171 20.98 -12.47 6.18
CA LEU A 171 20.00 -11.96 7.15
C LEU A 171 20.81 -11.17 8.19
N THR A 172 20.94 -9.85 8.00
CA THR A 172 21.33 -8.95 9.08
C THR A 172 20.15 -8.72 10.02
#